data_AF-A0A542FS31-F1
#
_entry.id   AF-A0A542FS31-F1
#
_cell.length_a   1.000
_cell.length_b   1.000
_cell.length_c   1.000
_cell.angle_alpha   90.00
_cell.angle_beta   90.00
_cell.angle_gamma   90.00
#
_symmetry.space_group_name_H-M   'P 1'
#
loop_
_entity.id
_entity.type
_entity.pdbx_description
1 polymer ?
#
loop_
_entity_poly.entity_id
_entity_poly.type
_entity_poly.pdbx_seq_one_letter_code
_entity_poly.pdbx_strand_id
1 'polypeptide(L)'
;MPFDTLCAPRYTPELDVVIRELGGLTERLVAAAHEARGIAAGTDWQAPAATVFHERAEAWAQSIARLADLAEVARIESVQARAVAHSRVETSCS
;
A
#
# COMPACT_ATOMS: atom_id res chain seq x y z
N MET A 1 36.05 7.52 19.36
CA MET A 1 34.57 7.55 19.30
C MET A 1 34.21 8.01 17.90
N PRO A 2 33.70 7.16 16.99
CA PRO A 2 33.39 7.59 15.64
C PRO A 2 32.12 8.43 15.65
N PHE A 3 32.23 9.68 15.21
CA PHE A 3 31.12 10.64 15.06
C PHE A 3 30.05 10.17 14.05
N ASP A 4 30.37 9.15 13.24
CA ASP A 4 29.47 8.55 12.25
C ASP A 4 28.15 8.02 12.85
N THR A 5 28.15 7.65 14.13
CA THR A 5 26.96 7.11 14.81
C THR A 5 25.93 8.19 15.20
N LEU A 6 26.34 9.46 15.26
CA LEU A 6 25.45 10.57 15.65
C LEU A 6 24.69 11.18 14.45
N CYS A 7 25.23 11.04 13.24
CA CYS A 7 24.64 11.54 12.00
C CYS A 7 23.65 10.55 11.34
N ALA A 8 23.52 9.32 11.84
CA ALA A 8 22.58 8.37 11.25
C ALA A 8 21.11 8.80 11.51
N PRO A 9 20.28 8.97 10.46
CA PRO A 9 18.87 9.27 10.64
C PRO A 9 18.17 8.08 11.32
N ARG A 10 17.71 8.30 12.56
CA ARG A 10 17.13 7.27 13.44
C ARG A 10 15.83 6.62 12.94
N TYR A 11 15.33 7.01 11.76
CA TYR A 11 14.04 6.56 11.21
C TYR A 11 14.14 5.99 9.79
N THR A 12 15.32 6.04 9.15
CA THR A 12 15.46 5.59 7.76
C THR A 12 15.29 4.07 7.59
N PRO A 13 15.87 3.21 8.46
CA PRO A 13 15.64 1.77 8.40
C PRO A 13 14.16 1.39 8.60
N GLU A 14 13.47 2.09 9.50
CA GLU A 14 12.06 1.89 9.79
C GLU A 14 11.19 2.30 8.59
N LEU A 15 11.52 3.42 7.95
CA LEU A 15 10.85 3.87 6.72
C LEU A 15 11.03 2.88 5.56
N ASP A 16 12.22 2.26 5.44
CA ASP A 16 12.47 1.24 4.41
C ASP A 16 11.62 -0.01 4.61
N VAL A 17 11.43 -0.42 5.87
CA VAL A 17 10.48 -1.49 6.21
C VAL A 17 9.07 -1.07 5.82
N VAL A 18 8.60 0.11 6.24
CA VAL A 18 7.25 0.60 5.93
C VAL A 18 6.99 0.67 4.42
N ILE A 19 7.93 1.20 3.63
CA ILE A 19 7.83 1.29 2.17
C ILE A 19 7.67 -0.09 1.54
N ARG A 20 8.47 -1.07 1.98
CA ARG A 20 8.40 -2.45 1.48
C ARG A 20 7.08 -3.12 1.83
N GLU A 21 6.67 -3.02 3.10
CA GLU A 21 5.43 -3.65 3.56
C GLU A 21 4.19 -3.03 2.90
N LEU A 22 4.18 -1.71 2.66
CA LEU A 22 3.11 -1.05 1.93
C LEU A 22 3.06 -1.49 0.46
N GLY A 23 4.21 -1.65 -0.20
CA GLY A 23 4.25 -2.21 -1.56
C GLY A 23 3.64 -3.62 -1.64
N GLY A 24 4.05 -4.51 -0.74
CA GLY A 24 3.49 -5.87 -0.67
C GLY A 24 2.00 -5.90 -0.26
N LEU A 25 1.55 -4.94 0.54
CA LEU A 25 0.12 -4.78 0.85
C LEU A 25 -0.68 -4.35 -0.39
N THR A 26 -0.20 -3.35 -1.14
CA THR A 26 -0.83 -2.89 -2.38
C THR A 26 -0.99 -4.03 -3.38
N GLU A 27 0.06 -4.82 -3.62
CA GLU A 27 0.01 -5.97 -4.54
C GLU A 27 -1.06 -6.99 -4.14
N ARG A 28 -1.13 -7.34 -2.85
CA ARG A 28 -2.14 -8.28 -2.32
C ARG A 28 -3.56 -7.74 -2.46
N LEU A 29 -3.77 -6.45 -2.20
CA LEU A 29 -5.08 -5.82 -2.34
C LEU A 29 -5.51 -5.78 -3.82
N VAL A 30 -4.61 -5.45 -4.74
CA VAL A 30 -4.90 -5.48 -6.18
C VAL A 30 -5.29 -6.89 -6.63
N ALA A 31 -4.53 -7.92 -6.20
CA ALA A 31 -4.86 -9.31 -6.50
C ALA A 31 -6.24 -9.72 -5.96
N ALA A 32 -6.55 -9.37 -4.71
CA ALA A 32 -7.86 -9.66 -4.11
C ALA A 32 -9.01 -8.96 -4.84
N ALA A 33 -8.83 -7.70 -5.27
CA ALA A 33 -9.83 -7.00 -6.07
C ALA A 33 -10.05 -7.66 -7.45
N HIS A 34 -8.99 -8.19 -8.06
CA HIS A 34 -9.09 -8.95 -9.31
C HIS A 34 -9.83 -10.28 -9.12
N GLU A 35 -9.54 -11.01 -8.06
CA GLU A 35 -10.22 -12.27 -7.73
C GLU A 35 -11.72 -12.03 -7.48
N ALA A 36 -12.07 -11.00 -6.72
CA ALA A 36 -13.45 -10.60 -6.46
C ALA A 36 -14.22 -10.31 -7.75
N ARG A 37 -13.61 -9.57 -8.69
CA ARG A 37 -14.21 -9.31 -10.02
C ARG A 37 -14.31 -10.58 -10.88
N GLY A 38 -13.33 -11.48 -10.79
CA GLY A 38 -13.35 -12.76 -11.49
C GLY A 38 -14.53 -13.64 -11.05
N ILE A 39 -14.76 -13.72 -9.73
CA ILE A 39 -15.94 -14.41 -9.16
C ILE A 39 -17.23 -13.73 -9.62
N ALA A 40 -17.27 -12.39 -9.64
CA ALA A 40 -18.41 -11.62 -10.12
C ALA A 40 -18.70 -11.85 -11.62
N ALA A 41 -17.69 -12.14 -12.44
CA ALA A 41 -17.86 -12.36 -13.88
C ALA A 41 -18.24 -13.80 -14.25
N GLY A 42 -17.90 -14.78 -13.41
CA GLY A 42 -18.04 -16.22 -13.72
C GLY A 42 -19.38 -16.86 -13.36
N THR A 43 -20.32 -16.13 -12.76
CA THR A 43 -21.60 -16.71 -12.30
C THR A 43 -22.76 -16.28 -13.21
N ASP A 44 -23.63 -17.22 -13.56
CA ASP A 44 -24.86 -16.93 -14.31
C ASP A 44 -25.92 -16.35 -13.35
N TRP A 45 -26.11 -15.03 -13.39
CA TRP A 45 -26.82 -14.25 -12.38
C TRP A 45 -28.35 -14.22 -12.57
N GLN A 46 -28.97 -15.37 -12.84
CA GLN A 46 -30.42 -15.43 -13.15
C GLN A 46 -31.33 -15.50 -11.92
N ALA A 47 -30.79 -15.89 -10.76
CA ALA A 47 -31.54 -15.95 -9.51
C ALA A 47 -31.38 -14.64 -8.71
N PRO A 48 -32.42 -14.14 -8.02
CA PRO A 48 -32.32 -12.92 -7.20
C PRO A 48 -31.20 -12.95 -6.15
N ALA A 49 -30.97 -14.11 -5.52
CA ALA A 49 -29.89 -14.29 -4.56
C ALA A 49 -28.50 -14.16 -5.22
N ALA A 50 -28.39 -14.57 -6.49
CA ALA A 50 -27.17 -14.47 -7.26
C ALA A 50 -26.89 -13.00 -7.62
N THR A 51 -27.89 -12.24 -8.08
CA THR A 51 -27.76 -10.79 -8.33
C THR A 51 -27.29 -10.03 -7.08
N VAL A 52 -27.86 -10.30 -5.90
CA VAL A 52 -27.44 -9.67 -4.65
C VAL A 52 -25.98 -10.02 -4.29
N PHE A 53 -25.56 -11.25 -4.57
CA PHE A 53 -24.16 -11.64 -4.36
C PHE A 53 -23.23 -10.89 -5.33
N HIS A 54 -23.60 -10.76 -6.60
CA HIS A 54 -22.84 -10.03 -7.60
C HIS A 54 -22.60 -8.57 -7.18
N GLU A 55 -23.67 -7.85 -6.83
CA GLU A 55 -23.59 -6.45 -6.38
C GLU A 55 -22.67 -6.30 -5.15
N ARG A 56 -22.75 -7.24 -4.20
CA ARG A 56 -21.88 -7.26 -3.03
C ARG A 56 -20.42 -7.55 -3.39
N ALA A 57 -20.17 -8.48 -4.31
CA ALA A 57 -18.83 -8.81 -4.78
C ALA A 57 -18.19 -7.62 -5.51
N GLU A 58 -18.93 -6.91 -6.34
CA GLU A 58 -18.47 -5.69 -7.00
C GLU A 58 -18.18 -4.57 -6.00
N ALA A 59 -19.09 -4.32 -5.06
CA ALA A 59 -18.90 -3.30 -4.02
C ALA A 59 -17.69 -3.60 -3.12
N TRP A 60 -17.46 -4.88 -2.81
CA TRP A 60 -16.28 -5.33 -2.09
C TRP A 60 -15.00 -5.12 -2.91
N ALA A 61 -15.00 -5.49 -4.20
CA ALA A 61 -13.86 -5.28 -5.09
C ALA A 61 -13.49 -3.79 -5.21
N GLN A 62 -14.48 -2.90 -5.28
CA GLN A 62 -14.26 -1.45 -5.28
C GLN A 62 -13.65 -0.96 -3.96
N SER A 63 -14.15 -1.46 -2.83
CA SER A 63 -13.61 -1.12 -1.51
C SER A 63 -12.14 -1.55 -1.37
N ILE A 64 -11.80 -2.76 -1.82
CA ILE A 64 -10.41 -3.24 -1.80
C ILE A 64 -9.51 -2.40 -2.71
N ALA A 65 -9.97 -2.06 -3.91
CA ALA A 65 -9.20 -1.23 -4.83
C ALA A 65 -8.85 0.14 -4.21
N ARG A 66 -9.80 0.78 -3.51
CA ARG A 66 -9.54 2.03 -2.78
C ARG A 66 -8.50 1.86 -1.67
N LEU A 67 -8.47 0.72 -0.99
CA LEU A 67 -7.45 0.45 0.02
C LEU A 67 -6.06 0.30 -0.61
N ALA A 68 -5.98 -0.31 -1.81
CA ALA A 68 -4.72 -0.39 -2.55
C ALA A 68 -4.21 1.00 -2.93
N ASP A 69 -5.10 1.88 -3.40
CA ASP A 69 -4.75 3.27 -3.72
C ASP A 69 -4.23 4.02 -2.49
N LEU A 70 -4.90 3.86 -1.33
CA LEU A 70 -4.46 4.48 -0.07
C LEU A 70 -3.10 3.94 0.41
N ALA A 71 -2.86 2.63 0.28
CA ALA A 71 -1.58 2.02 0.63
C ALA A 71 -0.46 2.54 -0.27
N GLU A 72 -0.72 2.75 -1.56
CA GLU A 72 0.23 3.32 -2.50
C GLU A 72 0.54 4.79 -2.22
N VAL A 73 -0.47 5.60 -1.87
CA VAL A 73 -0.26 6.98 -1.42
C VAL A 73 0.63 7.01 -0.18
N ALA A 74 0.33 6.20 0.84
CA ALA A 74 1.16 6.11 2.04
C ALA A 74 2.60 5.67 1.74
N ARG A 75 2.79 4.79 0.74
CA ARG A 75 4.12 4.36 0.30
C ARG A 75 4.89 5.51 -0.33
N ILE A 76 4.26 6.28 -1.21
CA ILE A 76 4.86 7.46 -1.85
C ILE A 76 5.25 8.51 -0.79
N GLU A 77 4.37 8.78 0.17
CA GLU A 77 4.65 9.71 1.28
C GLU A 77 5.83 9.23 2.13
N SER A 78 5.93 7.92 2.39
CA SER A 78 7.04 7.34 3.14
C SER A 78 8.38 7.46 2.39
N VAL A 79 8.38 7.29 1.06
CA VAL A 79 9.55 7.52 0.20
C VAL A 79 9.99 8.99 0.29
N GLN A 80 9.04 9.93 0.23
CA GLN A 80 9.33 11.35 0.36
C GLN A 80 9.89 11.69 1.76
N ALA A 81 9.30 11.14 2.82
CA ALA A 81 9.79 11.33 4.18
C ALA A 81 11.22 10.82 4.35
N ARG A 82 11.56 9.67 3.74
CA ARG A 82 12.93 9.14 3.72
C ARG A 82 13.89 10.09 3.00
N ALA A 83 13.50 10.64 1.85
CA ALA A 83 14.34 11.58 1.10
C ALA A 83 14.62 12.86 1.90
N VAL A 84 13.60 13.40 2.59
CA VAL A 84 13.76 14.57 3.47
C VAL A 84 14.63 14.27 4.68
N ALA A 85 14.50 13.07 5.28
CA ALA A 85 15.35 12.66 6.39
C ALA A 85 16.84 12.58 5.97
N HIS A 86 17.10 12.07 4.77
CA HIS A 86 18.45 11.99 4.21
C HIS A 86 19.08 13.37 3.98
N SER A 87 18.36 14.29 3.34
CA SER A 87 18.90 15.63 3.04
C SER A 87 19.14 16.48 4.29
N ARG A 88 18.34 16.31 5.34
CA ARG A 88 18.56 16.96 6.66
C ARG A 88 19.83 16.48 7.34
N VAL A 89 20.17 15.21 7.20
CA VAL A 89 21.43 14.66 7.72
C VAL A 89 22.62 15.25 6.97
N GLU A 90 22.57 15.29 5.63
CA GLU A 90 23.63 15.88 4.81
C GLU A 90 23.91 17.35 5.16
N THR A 91 22.85 18.13 5.39
CA THR A 91 22.97 19.55 5.79
C THR A 91 23.41 19.75 7.24
N SER A 92 23.08 18.83 8.15
CA SER A 92 23.49 18.92 9.57
C SER A 92 24.90 18.40 9.84
N CYS A 93 25.48 17.63 8.93
CA CYS A 93 26.79 16.98 9.09
C CYS A 93 27.87 17.54 8.15
N SER A 94 27.58 18.63 7.45
CA SER A 94 28.54 19.49 6.75
C SER A 94 28.91 20.69 7.62
#